data_AF-A0A346R6K6-F1
#
_entry.id   AF-A0A346R6K6-F1
#
_cell.length_a   1.000
_cell.length_b   1.000
_cell.length_c   1.000
_cell.angle_alpha   90.00
_cell.angle_beta   90.00
_cell.angle_gamma   90.00
#
_symmetry.space_group_name_H-M   'P 1'
#
loop_
_entity.id
_entity.type
_entity.pdbx_description
1 polymer ?
#
loop_
_entity_poly.entity_id
_entity_poly.type
_entity_poly.pdbx_seq_one_letter_code
_entity_poly.pdbx_strand_id
1 'polypeptide(L)'
;MAGLDAFAIKASGDLNPASARVSDISAAIGETVLTGALQADIAGQKPVVKGDFAIAQIDLDQFRAPPAPSGESAVAADGAPEAAAKSAPATAAARADSAPLDLSGLGALDADIGLTVGVLKGAGVEVRDADLSAVLQDGLLAVTLAELRAFGGSGGFALNAHQRDGRALVSGTARATWWIWRS
;
A
#
# COMPACT_ATOMS: atom_id res chain seq x y z
N MET A 1 21.80 -15.97 -16.93
CA MET A 1 21.01 -16.61 -15.87
C MET A 1 20.82 -15.54 -14.81
N ALA A 2 19.73 -14.77 -14.90
CA ALA A 2 19.44 -13.69 -13.96
C ALA A 2 18.92 -14.33 -12.67
N GLY A 3 19.72 -14.27 -11.61
CA GLY A 3 19.34 -14.78 -10.30
C GLY A 3 18.17 -13.98 -9.77
N LEU A 4 17.22 -14.64 -9.11
CA LEU A 4 16.28 -13.94 -8.23
C LEU A 4 17.13 -13.22 -7.18
N ASP A 5 17.25 -11.89 -7.30
CA ASP A 5 17.97 -11.06 -6.34
C ASP A 5 17.48 -11.38 -4.93
N ALA A 6 18.45 -11.60 -4.05
CA ALA A 6 18.27 -12.25 -2.77
C ALA A 6 17.19 -11.56 -1.91
N PHE A 7 16.10 -12.27 -1.67
CA PHE A 7 15.14 -11.91 -0.63
C PHE A 7 15.63 -12.50 0.69
N ALA A 8 15.86 -11.64 1.69
CA ALA A 8 16.24 -12.07 3.03
C ALA A 8 15.31 -11.42 4.05
N ILE A 9 14.64 -12.23 4.86
CA ILE A 9 13.92 -11.76 6.05
C ILE A 9 14.62 -12.28 7.30
N LYS A 10 14.90 -11.38 8.23
CA LYS A 10 15.23 -11.68 9.62
C LYS A 10 14.19 -11.01 10.50
N ALA A 11 13.74 -11.72 11.51
CA ALA A 11 12.83 -11.18 12.51
C ALA A 11 13.00 -12.00 13.78
N SER A 12 12.87 -11.35 14.93
CA SER A 12 12.87 -11.99 16.24
C SER A 12 11.52 -11.75 16.87
N GLY A 13 10.95 -12.73 17.56
CA GLY A 13 9.63 -12.51 18.14
C GLY A 13 9.21 -13.54 19.16
N ASP A 14 8.31 -13.07 20.02
CA ASP A 14 7.64 -13.84 21.03
C ASP A 14 6.20 -14.10 20.57
N LEU A 15 5.84 -15.37 20.43
CA LEU A 15 4.48 -15.78 20.12
C LEU A 15 3.85 -16.42 21.36
N ASN A 16 2.67 -15.96 21.70
CA ASN A 16 1.81 -16.50 22.73
C ASN A 16 0.40 -16.65 22.12
N PRO A 17 -0.42 -17.65 22.50
CA PRO A 17 -1.82 -17.77 22.08
C PRO A 17 -2.67 -16.48 22.16
N ALA A 18 -2.30 -15.53 23.01
CA ALA A 18 -2.99 -14.27 23.21
C ALA A 18 -2.37 -13.08 22.43
N SER A 19 -1.11 -13.17 22.02
CA SER A 19 -0.36 -12.04 21.46
C SER A 19 0.85 -12.52 20.66
N ALA A 20 1.14 -11.85 19.55
CA ALA A 20 2.39 -12.00 18.81
C ALA A 20 3.15 -10.68 18.85
N ARG A 21 4.43 -10.72 19.23
CA ARG A 21 5.32 -9.57 19.16
C ARG A 21 6.52 -9.94 18.32
N VAL A 22 6.76 -9.17 17.28
CA VAL A 22 7.88 -9.33 16.36
C VAL A 22 8.68 -8.03 16.40
N SER A 23 9.92 -8.14 16.84
CA SER A 23 10.89 -7.04 16.89
C SER A 23 12.04 -7.34 15.93
N ASP A 24 12.84 -6.33 15.62
CA ASP A 24 14.02 -6.48 14.77
C ASP A 24 13.69 -7.10 13.40
N ILE A 25 12.52 -6.74 12.84
CA ILE A 25 12.17 -7.10 11.47
C ILE A 25 13.18 -6.40 10.57
N SER A 26 13.84 -7.17 9.72
CA SER A 26 14.73 -6.70 8.67
C SER A 26 14.46 -7.54 7.43
N ALA A 27 13.81 -6.94 6.44
CA ALA A 27 13.55 -7.54 5.14
C ALA A 27 14.36 -6.80 4.08
N ALA A 28 15.12 -7.53 3.28
CA ALA A 28 15.88 -7.00 2.16
C ALA A 28 15.31 -7.54 0.85
N ILE A 29 15.06 -6.63 -0.11
CA ILE A 29 14.68 -6.91 -1.49
C ILE A 29 15.62 -6.09 -2.37
N GLY A 30 16.59 -6.75 -3.02
CA GLY A 30 17.64 -6.04 -3.76
C GLY A 30 18.44 -5.12 -2.84
N GLU A 31 18.48 -3.83 -3.17
CA GLU A 31 19.14 -2.78 -2.35
C GLU A 31 18.19 -2.13 -1.33
N THR A 32 16.90 -2.47 -1.35
CA THR A 32 15.89 -1.93 -0.44
C THR A 32 15.87 -2.73 0.85
N VAL A 33 16.11 -2.05 1.97
CA VAL A 33 16.02 -2.64 3.32
C VAL A 33 14.85 -1.99 4.06
N LEU A 34 13.90 -2.84 4.46
CA LEU A 34 12.81 -2.52 5.36
C LEU A 34 13.19 -3.00 6.75
N THR A 35 13.08 -2.11 7.73
CA THR A 35 13.21 -2.46 9.15
C THR A 35 11.94 -2.12 9.91
N GLY A 36 11.69 -2.78 11.04
CA GLY A 36 10.53 -2.43 11.84
C GLY A 36 10.20 -3.38 12.97
N ALA A 37 9.04 -3.16 13.54
CA ALA A 37 8.43 -4.03 14.55
C ALA A 37 6.94 -4.17 14.28
N LEU A 38 6.37 -5.29 14.70
CA LEU A 38 4.95 -5.59 14.61
C LEU A 38 4.48 -6.25 15.92
N GLN A 39 3.36 -5.78 16.44
CA GLN A 39 2.69 -6.34 17.58
C GLN A 39 1.24 -6.64 17.19
N ALA A 40 0.74 -7.80 17.58
CA ALA A 40 -0.66 -8.16 17.43
C ALA A 40 -1.17 -8.73 18.74
N ASP A 41 -2.18 -8.10 19.30
CA ASP A 41 -2.91 -8.57 20.48
C ASP A 41 -4.23 -9.19 20.00
N ILE A 42 -4.34 -10.51 20.09
CA ILE A 42 -5.48 -11.30 19.58
C ILE A 42 -6.33 -11.90 20.72
N ALA A 43 -5.99 -11.60 21.97
CA ALA A 43 -6.65 -12.14 23.16
C ALA A 43 -8.08 -11.62 23.39
N GLY A 44 -8.38 -10.44 22.83
CA GLY A 44 -9.65 -9.75 23.04
C GLY A 44 -10.71 -10.15 22.02
N GLN A 45 -11.96 -9.75 22.29
CA GLN A 45 -13.06 -9.85 21.31
C GLN A 45 -12.78 -9.06 20.01
N LYS A 46 -11.86 -8.10 20.09
CA LYS A 46 -11.42 -7.28 18.98
C LYS A 46 -9.88 -7.26 18.97
N PRO A 47 -9.23 -7.93 18.01
CA PRO A 47 -7.79 -7.91 17.88
C PRO A 47 -7.27 -6.50 17.61
N VAL A 48 -6.07 -6.20 18.10
CA VAL A 48 -5.38 -4.95 17.84
C VAL A 48 -4.03 -5.25 17.22
N VAL A 49 -3.72 -4.66 16.07
CA VAL A 49 -2.44 -4.78 15.40
C VAL A 49 -1.74 -3.44 15.42
N LYS A 50 -0.45 -3.42 15.75
CA LYS A 50 0.40 -2.25 15.69
C LYS A 50 1.66 -2.58 14.92
N GLY A 51 2.14 -1.68 14.10
CA GLY A 51 3.36 -1.89 13.35
C GLY A 51 4.02 -0.59 12.98
N ASP A 52 5.33 -0.53 13.13
CA ASP A 52 6.14 0.60 12.74
C ASP A 52 7.22 0.10 11.80
N PHE A 53 7.21 0.64 10.59
CA PHE A 53 8.12 0.24 9.53
C PHE A 53 8.90 1.44 9.01
N ALA A 54 10.17 1.23 8.76
CA ALA A 54 11.07 2.20 8.18
C ALA A 54 11.74 1.59 6.96
N ILE A 55 11.77 2.34 5.86
CA ILE A 55 12.50 1.98 4.65
C ILE A 55 13.50 3.10 4.38
N ALA A 56 14.79 2.77 4.41
CA ALA A 56 15.83 3.79 4.20
C ALA A 56 15.82 4.32 2.76
N GLN A 57 15.79 3.41 1.79
CA GLN A 57 15.74 3.73 0.38
C GLN A 57 14.91 2.68 -0.35
N ILE A 58 13.99 3.12 -1.19
CA ILE A 58 13.28 2.27 -2.14
C ILE A 58 13.49 2.81 -3.55
N ASP A 59 13.87 1.92 -4.45
CA ASP A 59 13.90 2.20 -5.89
C ASP A 59 12.59 1.66 -6.49
N LEU A 60 11.70 2.53 -6.99
CA LEU A 60 10.47 2.11 -7.66
C LEU A 60 10.70 1.65 -9.09
N ASP A 61 11.82 2.02 -9.73
CA ASP A 61 12.12 1.55 -11.08
C ASP A 61 12.38 0.04 -11.09
N GLN A 62 12.89 -0.52 -9.99
CA GLN A 62 13.03 -1.98 -9.82
C GLN A 62 11.68 -2.72 -9.68
N PHE A 63 10.63 -2.01 -9.23
CA PHE A 63 9.28 -2.56 -9.04
C PHE A 63 8.33 -2.23 -10.19
N ARG A 64 8.83 -1.58 -11.26
CA ARG A 64 8.04 -1.37 -12.47
C ARG A 64 7.81 -2.72 -13.15
N ALA A 65 6.54 -3.08 -13.32
CA ALA A 65 6.18 -4.06 -14.33
C ALA A 65 6.74 -3.58 -15.68
N PRO A 66 7.32 -4.47 -16.51
CA PRO A 66 7.71 -4.09 -17.86
C PRO A 66 6.50 -3.44 -18.55
N PRO A 67 6.69 -2.37 -19.35
CA PRO A 67 5.58 -1.72 -20.01
C PRO A 67 4.79 -2.79 -20.76
N ALA A 68 3.52 -2.95 -20.38
CA ALA A 68 2.60 -3.69 -21.23
C ALA A 68 2.69 -3.03 -22.61
N PRO A 69 2.89 -3.80 -23.70
CA PRO A 69 2.82 -3.21 -25.03
C PRO A 69 1.49 -2.47 -25.12
N SER A 70 1.56 -1.20 -25.52
CA SER A 70 0.44 -0.27 -25.60
C SER A 70 -0.78 -0.92 -26.26
N GLY A 71 -1.66 -1.47 -25.44
CA GLY A 71 -3.01 -1.86 -25.81
C GLY A 71 -3.90 -0.73 -25.36
N GLU A 72 -4.19 0.15 -26.32
CA GLU A 72 -5.23 1.15 -26.34
C GLU A 72 -6.31 0.97 -25.25
N SER A 73 -6.47 1.99 -24.41
CA SER A 73 -7.61 2.11 -23.52
C SER A 73 -8.86 2.34 -24.39
N ALA A 74 -9.45 1.24 -24.86
CA ALA A 74 -10.73 1.26 -25.55
C ALA A 74 -11.84 0.98 -24.52
N VAL A 75 -12.58 2.03 -24.20
CA VAL A 75 -13.93 2.00 -23.66
C VAL A 75 -14.73 0.89 -24.34
N ALA A 76 -15.16 -0.11 -23.55
CA ALA A 76 -16.02 -1.18 -24.03
C ALA A 76 -17.42 -0.63 -24.32
N ALA A 77 -17.74 -0.48 -25.61
CA ALA A 77 -19.10 -0.41 -26.10
C ALA A 77 -19.57 -1.81 -26.51
N ASP A 78 -20.85 -2.05 -26.21
CA ASP A 78 -21.64 -3.27 -26.33
C ASP A 78 -21.63 -3.94 -27.71
N GLY A 79 -21.69 -5.28 -27.75
CA GLY A 79 -22.04 -6.07 -28.94
C GLY A 79 -21.26 -7.38 -29.12
N ALA A 80 -21.83 -8.50 -28.67
CA ALA A 80 -21.49 -9.86 -29.13
C ALA A 80 -22.15 -10.14 -30.51
N PRO A 81 -21.73 -11.11 -31.37
CA PRO A 81 -21.45 -12.52 -30.98
C PRO A 81 -20.28 -13.27 -31.68
N GLU A 82 -19.76 -14.25 -30.93
CA GLU A 82 -19.38 -15.64 -31.26
C GLU A 82 -18.52 -15.99 -32.51
N ALA A 83 -17.26 -16.43 -32.28
CA ALA A 83 -16.65 -17.62 -32.91
C ALA A 83 -15.26 -18.00 -32.32
N ALA A 84 -15.20 -19.20 -31.73
CA ALA A 84 -14.09 -20.18 -31.71
C ALA A 84 -12.63 -19.80 -31.36
N ALA A 85 -12.22 -20.30 -30.17
CA ALA A 85 -11.04 -21.13 -29.90
C ALA A 85 -9.61 -20.59 -30.14
N LYS A 86 -8.87 -20.35 -29.04
CA LYS A 86 -7.75 -21.20 -28.60
C LYS A 86 -7.17 -20.71 -27.27
N SER A 87 -6.84 -21.67 -26.42
CA SER A 87 -6.25 -21.52 -25.10
C SER A 87 -5.06 -20.56 -25.06
N ALA A 88 -5.19 -19.51 -24.24
CA ALA A 88 -4.11 -18.89 -23.50
C ALA A 88 -4.67 -18.62 -22.10
N PRO A 89 -3.92 -18.85 -21.00
CA PRO A 89 -4.37 -18.45 -19.69
C PRO A 89 -4.55 -16.94 -19.73
N ALA A 90 -5.81 -16.51 -19.79
CA ALA A 90 -6.18 -15.12 -19.70
C ALA A 90 -5.55 -14.62 -18.41
N THR A 91 -4.59 -13.72 -18.57
CA THR A 91 -4.14 -12.80 -17.55
C THR A 91 -5.39 -12.40 -16.79
N ALA A 92 -5.44 -12.76 -15.51
CA ALA A 92 -6.43 -12.24 -14.59
C ALA A 92 -6.19 -10.72 -14.53
N ALA A 93 -6.71 -10.01 -15.54
CA ALA A 93 -7.23 -8.68 -15.35
C ALA A 93 -8.15 -8.87 -14.15
N ALA A 94 -7.67 -8.42 -12.99
CA ALA A 94 -8.50 -8.21 -11.84
C ALA A 94 -9.61 -7.30 -12.34
N ARG A 95 -10.72 -7.92 -12.77
CA ARG A 95 -12.02 -7.27 -12.72
C ARG A 95 -12.07 -6.79 -11.29
N ALA A 96 -12.01 -5.48 -11.09
CA ALA A 96 -12.53 -4.92 -9.86
C ALA A 96 -13.98 -5.35 -9.85
N ASP A 97 -14.25 -6.47 -9.18
CA ASP A 97 -15.59 -6.99 -8.99
C ASP A 97 -16.40 -5.82 -8.43
N SER A 98 -17.46 -5.42 -9.13
CA SER A 98 -18.43 -4.43 -8.67
C SER A 98 -19.24 -4.91 -7.44
N ALA A 99 -18.72 -5.93 -6.74
CA ALA A 99 -19.16 -6.25 -5.40
C ALA A 99 -18.91 -5.00 -4.53
N PRO A 100 -19.91 -4.56 -3.73
CA PRO A 100 -19.65 -3.55 -2.73
C PRO A 100 -18.44 -4.01 -1.93
N LEU A 101 -17.41 -3.15 -1.87
CA LEU A 101 -16.19 -3.43 -1.13
C LEU A 101 -16.61 -3.86 0.28
N ASP A 102 -16.43 -5.14 0.60
CA ASP A 102 -16.92 -5.68 1.86
C ASP A 102 -15.98 -5.26 2.99
N LEU A 103 -16.27 -4.06 3.50
CA LEU A 103 -15.55 -3.46 4.62
C LEU A 103 -16.04 -4.00 5.97
N SER A 104 -16.86 -5.06 6.00
CA SER A 104 -17.31 -5.69 7.26
C SER A 104 -16.12 -6.19 8.09
N GLY A 105 -14.99 -6.49 7.44
CA GLY A 105 -13.73 -6.84 8.10
C GLY A 105 -13.02 -5.65 8.78
N LEU A 106 -13.32 -4.39 8.45
CA LEU A 106 -12.70 -3.23 9.09
C LEU A 106 -13.15 -3.04 10.55
N GLY A 107 -14.33 -3.54 10.91
CA GLY A 107 -14.79 -3.55 12.31
C GLY A 107 -14.27 -4.75 13.11
N ALA A 108 -13.68 -5.74 12.45
CA ALA A 108 -13.29 -6.99 13.08
C ALA A 108 -12.01 -6.87 13.92
N LEU A 109 -11.17 -5.87 13.63
CA LEU A 109 -9.92 -5.58 14.34
C LEU A 109 -9.61 -4.09 14.31
N ASP A 110 -8.77 -3.64 15.23
CA ASP A 110 -8.12 -2.33 15.16
C ASP A 110 -6.69 -2.49 14.66
N ALA A 111 -6.20 -1.50 13.91
CA ALA A 111 -4.84 -1.49 13.40
C ALA A 111 -4.22 -0.10 13.51
N ASP A 112 -2.92 -0.03 13.77
CA ASP A 112 -2.13 1.20 13.74
C ASP A 112 -0.79 0.90 13.07
N ILE A 113 -0.65 1.33 11.82
CA ILE A 113 0.53 1.06 11.00
C ILE A 113 1.20 2.37 10.62
N GLY A 114 2.44 2.56 11.08
CA GLY A 114 3.36 3.60 10.64
C GLY A 114 4.31 3.09 9.56
N LEU A 115 4.52 3.87 8.52
CA LEU A 115 5.52 3.64 7.50
C LEU A 115 6.27 4.94 7.18
N THR A 116 7.55 4.98 7.51
CA THR A 116 8.45 6.06 7.12
C THR A 116 9.37 5.60 6.01
N VAL A 117 9.46 6.38 4.94
CA VAL A 117 10.38 6.14 3.83
C VAL A 117 11.33 7.33 3.68
N GLY A 118 12.63 7.07 3.85
CA GLY A 118 13.66 8.11 3.78
C GLY A 118 13.82 8.67 2.38
N VAL A 119 14.09 7.79 1.40
CA VAL A 119 14.26 8.17 0.00
C VAL A 119 13.54 7.18 -0.91
N LEU A 120 12.75 7.71 -1.83
CA LEU A 120 12.06 6.98 -2.89
C LEU A 120 12.62 7.48 -4.22
N LYS A 121 13.25 6.61 -5.01
CA LYS A 121 13.76 6.96 -6.35
C LYS A 121 12.93 6.24 -7.38
N GLY A 122 12.44 6.92 -8.40
CA GLY A 122 11.71 6.25 -9.48
C GLY A 122 11.31 7.19 -10.60
N ALA A 123 11.44 6.75 -11.85
CA ALA A 123 11.06 7.49 -13.06
C ALA A 123 11.70 8.89 -13.16
N GLY A 124 12.94 9.03 -12.69
CA GLY A 124 13.67 10.31 -12.64
C GLY A 124 13.18 11.27 -11.55
N VAL A 125 12.31 10.79 -10.65
CA VAL A 125 11.81 11.53 -9.49
C VAL A 125 12.50 11.03 -8.23
N GLU A 126 13.05 11.95 -7.44
CA GLU A 126 13.47 11.66 -6.07
C GLU A 126 12.43 12.24 -5.11
N VAL A 127 11.80 11.37 -4.34
CA VAL A 127 10.94 11.73 -3.22
C VAL A 127 11.70 11.46 -1.93
N ARG A 128 11.52 12.32 -0.94
CA ARG A 128 12.16 12.23 0.38
C ARG A 128 11.15 12.43 1.49
N ASP A 129 11.51 11.92 2.67
CA ASP A 129 10.81 12.19 3.91
C ASP A 129 9.30 11.89 3.78
N ALA A 130 8.97 10.67 3.35
CA ALA A 130 7.59 10.24 3.20
C ALA A 130 7.11 9.54 4.47
N ASP A 131 6.21 10.18 5.21
CA ASP A 131 5.66 9.68 6.47
C ASP A 131 4.19 9.32 6.28
N LEU A 132 3.93 8.01 6.20
CA LEU A 132 2.60 7.45 6.05
C LEU A 132 2.15 6.80 7.35
N SER A 133 0.90 7.04 7.73
CA SER A 133 0.25 6.38 8.85
C SER A 133 -1.11 5.87 8.40
N ALA A 134 -1.49 4.69 8.87
CA ALA A 134 -2.79 4.08 8.62
C ALA A 134 -3.33 3.55 9.95
N VAL A 135 -4.40 4.18 10.44
CA VAL A 135 -5.07 3.83 11.68
C VAL A 135 -6.47 3.33 11.36
N LEU A 136 -6.76 2.11 11.73
CA LEU A 136 -8.10 1.53 11.70
C LEU A 136 -8.59 1.44 13.13
N GLN A 137 -9.64 2.20 13.46
CA GLN A 137 -10.26 2.18 14.76
C GLN A 137 -11.76 2.11 14.63
N ASP A 138 -12.36 1.08 15.22
CA ASP A 138 -13.83 0.90 15.27
C ASP A 138 -14.50 0.97 13.89
N GLY A 139 -13.85 0.42 12.86
CA GLY A 139 -14.35 0.43 11.48
C GLY A 139 -14.14 1.74 10.72
N LEU A 140 -13.44 2.72 11.32
CA LEU A 140 -12.95 3.93 10.67
C LEU A 140 -11.47 3.77 10.32
N LEU A 141 -11.16 3.71 9.04
CA LEU A 141 -9.81 3.74 8.50
C LEU A 141 -9.39 5.17 8.19
N ALA A 142 -8.43 5.70 8.93
CA ALA A 142 -7.74 6.95 8.67
C ALA A 142 -6.36 6.66 8.06
N VAL A 143 -6.10 7.14 6.85
CA VAL A 143 -4.79 7.06 6.19
C VAL A 143 -4.25 8.47 6.01
N THR A 144 -3.12 8.77 6.62
CA THR A 144 -2.49 10.09 6.55
C THR A 144 -1.06 9.98 6.05
N LEU A 145 -0.79 10.63 4.93
CA LEU A 145 0.55 10.98 4.49
C LEU A 145 0.86 12.39 5.04
N ALA A 146 1.62 12.44 6.13
CA ALA A 146 1.90 13.67 6.84
C ALA A 146 2.75 14.62 5.99
N GLU A 147 3.83 14.09 5.44
CA GLU A 147 4.77 14.81 4.58
C GLU A 147 5.29 13.89 3.50
N LEU A 148 5.56 14.47 2.35
CA LEU A 148 6.21 13.87 1.20
C LEU A 148 6.87 15.00 0.43
N ARG A 149 8.19 14.97 0.31
CA ARG A 149 8.95 15.99 -0.42
C ARG A 149 9.36 15.44 -1.77
N ALA A 150 9.03 16.16 -2.84
CA ALA A 150 9.55 15.83 -4.17
C ALA A 150 9.81 17.12 -4.93
N PHE A 151 10.77 17.15 -5.85
CA PHE A 151 11.02 18.28 -6.76
C PHE A 151 11.05 19.68 -6.11
N GLY A 152 11.57 19.81 -4.89
CA GLY A 152 11.61 21.09 -4.15
C GLY A 152 10.26 21.59 -3.63
N GLY A 153 9.20 20.79 -3.76
CA GLY A 153 7.90 20.99 -3.13
C GLY A 153 7.62 19.94 -2.04
N SER A 154 6.53 20.15 -1.30
CA SER A 154 6.05 19.19 -0.31
C SER A 154 4.55 18.99 -0.45
N GLY A 155 4.10 17.78 -0.16
CA GLY A 155 2.70 17.40 -0.18
C GLY A 155 2.36 16.48 0.96
N GLY A 156 1.07 16.29 1.17
CA GLY A 156 0.54 15.36 2.14
C GLY A 156 -0.95 15.17 1.86
N PHE A 157 -1.52 14.10 2.38
CA PHE A 157 -2.95 13.88 2.29
C PHE A 157 -3.44 13.21 3.56
N ALA A 158 -4.72 13.38 3.84
CA ALA A 158 -5.43 12.64 4.84
C ALA A 158 -6.70 12.08 4.19
N LEU A 159 -6.95 10.80 4.38
CA LEU A 159 -8.12 10.07 3.91
C LEU A 159 -8.78 9.43 5.12
N ASN A 160 -10.10 9.48 5.19
CA ASN A 160 -10.89 8.80 6.19
C ASN A 160 -11.95 7.99 5.45
N ALA A 161 -11.99 6.68 5.70
CA ALA A 161 -12.93 5.73 5.14
C ALA A 161 -13.65 5.00 6.26
N HIS A 162 -14.98 4.95 6.20
CA HIS A 162 -15.79 4.16 7.13
C HIS A 162 -16.96 3.53 6.41
N GLN A 163 -17.47 2.42 6.93
CA GLN A 163 -18.68 1.80 6.43
C GLN A 163 -19.88 2.33 7.21
N ARG A 164 -20.89 2.87 6.51
CA ARG A 164 -22.20 3.22 7.08
C ARG A 164 -23.29 2.68 6.16
N ASP A 165 -24.20 1.89 6.71
CA ASP A 165 -25.35 1.31 5.99
C ASP A 165 -24.96 0.53 4.71
N GLY A 166 -23.89 -0.27 4.78
CA GLY A 166 -23.38 -1.06 3.64
C GLY A 166 -22.72 -0.24 2.54
N ARG A 167 -22.48 1.06 2.76
CA ARG A 167 -21.77 1.94 1.83
C ARG A 167 -20.45 2.39 2.46
N ALA A 168 -19.39 2.30 1.67
CA ALA A 168 -18.11 2.91 2.01
C ALA A 168 -18.23 4.43 1.81
N LEU A 169 -18.11 5.18 2.89
CA LEU A 169 -17.97 6.63 2.86
C LEU A 169 -16.48 6.95 2.95
N VAL A 170 -15.94 7.54 1.90
CA VAL A 170 -14.54 7.96 1.83
C VAL A 170 -14.51 9.48 1.71
N SER A 171 -13.78 10.13 2.60
CA SER A 171 -13.52 11.56 2.58
C SER A 171 -12.02 11.79 2.61
N GLY A 172 -11.55 12.89 2.01
CA GLY A 172 -10.13 13.13 1.91
C GLY A 172 -9.78 14.59 1.68
N THR A 173 -8.63 14.98 2.18
CA THR A 173 -8.01 16.28 1.93
C THR A 173 -6.58 16.06 1.49
N ALA A 174 -6.20 16.67 0.37
CA ALA A 174 -4.82 16.70 -0.09
C ALA A 174 -4.30 18.14 0.03
N ARG A 175 -3.06 18.27 0.51
CA ARG A 175 -2.31 19.53 0.50
C ARG A 175 -1.08 19.31 -0.35
N ALA A 176 -0.80 20.25 -1.22
CA ALA A 176 0.40 20.21 -2.04
C ALA A 176 0.92 21.63 -2.25
N THR A 177 2.19 21.83 -1.93
CA THR A 177 2.88 23.11 -2.05
C THR A 177 3.99 22.92 -3.07
N TRP A 178 3.74 23.43 -4.28
CA TRP A 178 4.72 23.48 -5.35
C TRP A 178 4.91 24.94 -5.73
N TRP A 179 6.15 25.40 -5.71
CA TRP A 179 6.48 26.74 -6.17
C TRP A 179 6.50 26.72 -7.69
N ILE A 180 5.35 26.99 -8.31
CA ILE A 180 5.29 27.22 -9.75
C ILE A 180 5.99 28.57 -10.02
N TRP A 181 7.16 28.52 -10.64
CA TRP A 181 7.87 29.72 -11.09
C TRP A 181 7.01 30.42 -12.14
N ARG A 182 6.45 31.59 -11.80
CA ARG A 182 5.94 32.53 -12.80
C ARG A 182 7.16 33.27 -13.36
N SER A 183 7.50 32.95 -14.60
CA SER A 183 8.39 33.71 -15.49
C SER A 183 7.93 35.16 -15.64
#